data_AF-A0A7J7KA69-F1
#
_entry.id   AF-A0A7J7KA69-F1
#
_cell.length_a   1.000
_cell.length_b   1.000
_cell.length_c   1.000
_cell.angle_alpha   90.00
_cell.angle_beta   90.00
_cell.angle_gamma   90.00
#
_symmetry.space_group_name_H-M   'P 1'
#
loop_
_entity.id
_entity.type
_entity.pdbx_description
1 polymer ?
#
loop_
_entity_poly.entity_id
_entity_poly.type
_entity_poly.pdbx_seq_one_letter_code
_entity_poly.pdbx_strand_id
1 'polypeptide(L)'
;MTWTRLAATANAGDNQIELEHGQSDWPVGGIIAIATTGDHHSQKETEVKEILSISADGRTITLNETLEYTHLGVTAEMATGYTLEMRAEVALLSRNVRVVGSRDVQYEKEIEACPDGFDPGEFATQTCFQGRFGDEIGNDQFGAQIMLHAPRKNENLARAKLSYIEVNYAGQAFR
;
A
#
# COMPACT_ATOMS: atom_id res chain seq x y z
N MET A 1 -14.94 -6.86 -3.36
CA MET A 1 -13.61 -6.45 -3.91
C MET A 1 -13.00 -5.51 -2.88
N THR A 2 -11.67 -5.45 -2.69
CA THR A 2 -11.10 -4.65 -1.57
C THR A 2 -11.12 -3.16 -1.83
N TRP A 3 -11.01 -2.77 -3.09
CA TRP A 3 -11.08 -1.40 -3.59
C TRP A 3 -11.70 -1.41 -5.00
N THR A 4 -12.09 -0.24 -5.47
CA THR A 4 -12.60 0.04 -6.83
C THR A 4 -12.27 1.48 -7.18
N ARG A 5 -12.68 1.95 -8.36
CA ARG A 5 -12.58 3.35 -8.77
C ARG A 5 -13.94 4.01 -8.88
N LEU A 6 -13.95 5.34 -8.89
CA LEU A 6 -15.12 6.11 -9.24
C LEU A 6 -15.51 5.89 -10.72
N ALA A 7 -16.80 5.67 -10.97
CA ALA A 7 -17.39 5.63 -12.32
C ALA A 7 -17.60 7.03 -12.91
N ALA A 8 -17.83 8.03 -12.06
CA ALA A 8 -18.03 9.42 -12.43
C ALA A 8 -17.36 10.36 -11.43
N THR A 9 -17.03 11.58 -11.87
CA THR A 9 -16.45 12.60 -10.97
C THR A 9 -17.43 12.93 -9.85
N ALA A 10 -16.96 12.81 -8.61
CA ALA A 10 -17.68 13.25 -7.43
C ALA A 10 -17.15 14.64 -7.06
N ASN A 11 -18.04 15.63 -7.00
CA ASN A 11 -17.67 17.02 -6.77
C ASN A 11 -17.67 17.35 -5.28
N ALA A 12 -16.90 18.37 -4.91
CA ALA A 12 -17.03 18.99 -3.60
C ALA A 12 -18.50 19.39 -3.35
N GLY A 13 -19.03 19.00 -2.18
CA GLY A 13 -20.43 19.17 -1.81
C GLY A 13 -21.33 17.96 -2.11
N ASP A 14 -20.89 16.99 -2.92
CA ASP A 14 -21.65 15.77 -3.18
C ASP A 14 -21.60 14.85 -1.96
N ASN A 15 -22.70 14.15 -1.66
CA ASN A 15 -22.75 13.11 -0.63
C ASN A 15 -23.01 11.71 -1.21
N GLN A 16 -23.00 11.57 -2.53
CA GLN A 16 -23.13 10.30 -3.22
C GLN A 16 -21.97 10.13 -4.19
N ILE A 17 -21.44 8.91 -4.24
CA ILE A 17 -20.39 8.53 -5.18
C ILE A 17 -20.84 7.33 -6.00
N GLU A 18 -20.42 7.30 -7.26
CA GLU A 18 -20.69 6.19 -8.18
C GLU A 18 -19.40 5.40 -8.41
N LEU A 19 -19.47 4.08 -8.30
CA LEU A 19 -18.36 3.15 -8.39
C LEU A 19 -18.40 2.38 -9.71
N GLU A 20 -17.24 2.19 -10.32
CA GLU A 20 -17.08 1.43 -11.57
C GLU A 20 -17.61 -0.01 -11.43
N HIS A 21 -17.25 -0.65 -10.32
CA HIS A 21 -17.68 -1.99 -9.96
C HIS A 21 -18.48 -1.98 -8.66
N GLY A 22 -19.66 -2.62 -8.70
CA GLY A 22 -20.53 -2.75 -7.54
C GLY A 22 -19.87 -3.54 -6.41
N GLN A 23 -20.03 -3.05 -5.19
CA GLN A 23 -19.45 -3.63 -3.98
C GLN A 23 -20.53 -4.26 -3.10
N SER A 24 -20.80 -5.55 -3.31
CA SER A 24 -21.81 -6.29 -2.54
C SER A 24 -21.33 -6.72 -1.15
N ASP A 25 -20.02 -6.73 -0.91
CA ASP A 25 -19.38 -7.17 0.32
C ASP A 25 -19.11 -6.04 1.32
N TRP A 26 -19.42 -4.78 0.98
CA TRP A 26 -19.16 -3.65 1.85
C TRP A 26 -20.33 -3.44 2.82
N PRO A 27 -20.07 -3.33 4.15
CA PRO A 27 -21.12 -3.11 5.12
C PRO A 27 -21.52 -1.63 5.19
N VAL A 28 -22.81 -1.37 5.44
CA VAL A 28 -23.27 -0.06 5.93
C VAL A 28 -22.61 0.21 7.29
N GLY A 29 -22.17 1.45 7.51
CA GLY A 29 -21.29 1.84 8.62
C GLY A 29 -19.80 1.55 8.35
N GLY A 30 -19.47 0.97 7.19
CA GLY A 30 -18.10 0.77 6.76
C GLY A 30 -17.40 2.10 6.49
N ILE A 31 -16.14 2.19 6.90
CA ILE A 31 -15.29 3.36 6.63
C ILE A 31 -14.56 3.15 5.30
N ILE A 32 -14.66 4.11 4.39
CA ILE A 32 -13.97 4.13 3.10
C ILE A 32 -12.99 5.31 3.02
N ALA A 33 -11.93 5.15 2.24
CA ALA A 33 -11.07 6.23 1.80
C ALA A 33 -11.28 6.49 0.31
N ILE A 34 -11.33 7.77 -0.07
CA ILE A 34 -11.40 8.23 -1.46
C ILE A 34 -10.09 8.97 -1.76
N ALA A 35 -9.32 8.43 -2.69
CA ALA A 35 -8.00 8.96 -3.02
C ALA A 35 -8.08 10.34 -3.68
N THR A 36 -7.08 11.17 -3.39
CA THR A 36 -6.91 12.44 -4.11
C THR A 36 -6.58 12.22 -5.58
N THR A 37 -7.08 13.10 -6.45
CA THR A 37 -6.82 13.07 -7.90
C THR A 37 -6.14 14.35 -8.40
N GLY A 38 -5.66 15.21 -7.50
CA GLY A 38 -5.02 16.47 -7.85
C GLY A 38 -3.51 16.38 -8.06
N ASP A 39 -2.84 17.53 -7.97
CA ASP A 39 -1.38 17.64 -8.14
C ASP A 39 -0.61 17.31 -6.84
N HIS A 40 0.71 17.52 -6.83
CA HIS A 40 1.58 17.20 -5.70
C HIS A 40 1.26 17.97 -4.40
N HIS A 41 0.49 19.06 -4.46
CA HIS A 41 0.01 19.81 -3.30
C HIS A 41 -1.32 19.27 -2.74
N SER A 42 -2.07 18.49 -3.52
CA SER A 42 -3.37 17.92 -3.17
C SER A 42 -3.30 16.61 -2.35
N GLN A 43 -2.10 16.19 -1.92
CA GLN A 43 -1.90 14.93 -1.17
C GLN A 43 -2.75 14.83 0.11
N LYS A 44 -3.20 15.96 0.64
CA LYS A 44 -4.06 16.03 1.83
C LYS A 44 -5.56 15.91 1.54
N GLU A 45 -5.96 15.93 0.27
CA GLU A 45 -7.37 15.88 -0.16
C GLU A 45 -7.95 14.46 -0.18
N THR A 46 -7.23 13.48 0.38
CA THR A 46 -7.80 12.14 0.60
C THR A 46 -8.86 12.23 1.69
N GLU A 47 -10.08 11.85 1.37
CA GLU A 47 -11.21 11.92 2.30
C GLU A 47 -11.54 10.55 2.87
N VAL A 48 -11.86 10.50 4.16
CA VAL A 48 -12.34 9.30 4.85
C VAL A 48 -13.79 9.52 5.24
N LYS A 49 -14.68 8.65 4.76
CA LYS A 49 -16.13 8.78 4.93
C LYS A 49 -16.75 7.47 5.41
N GLU A 50 -17.92 7.56 6.02
CA GLU A 50 -18.71 6.40 6.44
C GLU A 50 -19.84 6.15 5.43
N ILE A 51 -20.06 4.87 5.11
CA ILE A 51 -21.14 4.41 4.24
C ILE A 51 -22.47 4.46 4.99
N LEU A 52 -23.39 5.34 4.61
CA LEU A 52 -24.76 5.34 5.12
C LEU A 52 -25.67 4.34 4.41
N SER A 53 -25.51 4.20 3.10
CA SER A 53 -26.29 3.24 2.31
C SER A 53 -25.56 2.88 1.02
N ILE A 54 -25.91 1.72 0.49
CA ILE A 54 -25.40 1.21 -0.79
C ILE A 54 -26.61 0.83 -1.63
N SER A 55 -26.61 1.20 -2.91
CA SER A 55 -27.63 0.81 -3.88
C SER A 55 -27.71 -0.72 -4.06
N ALA A 56 -28.83 -1.21 -4.59
CA ALA A 56 -29.04 -2.64 -4.78
C ALA A 56 -28.01 -3.31 -5.72
N ASP A 57 -27.45 -2.55 -6.66
CA ASP A 57 -26.38 -3.01 -7.57
C ASP A 57 -24.97 -2.80 -7.01
N GLY A 58 -24.84 -2.23 -5.81
CA GLY A 58 -23.57 -2.01 -5.14
C GLY A 58 -22.76 -0.82 -5.68
N ARG A 59 -23.27 -0.06 -6.65
CA ARG A 59 -22.50 0.96 -7.39
C ARG A 59 -22.63 2.36 -6.83
N THR A 60 -23.72 2.70 -6.18
CA THR A 60 -23.93 4.02 -5.59
C THR A 60 -23.81 3.93 -4.09
N ILE A 61 -22.91 4.71 -3.51
CA ILE A 61 -22.73 4.82 -2.07
C ILE A 61 -23.20 6.20 -1.62
N THR A 62 -24.05 6.24 -0.60
CA THR A 62 -24.37 7.48 0.13
C THR A 62 -23.45 7.60 1.32
N LEU A 63 -22.81 8.76 1.46
CA LEU A 63 -21.84 9.10 2.50
C LEU A 63 -22.51 9.80 3.68
N ASN A 64 -21.91 9.69 4.86
CA ASN A 64 -22.37 10.38 6.07
C ASN A 64 -22.27 11.90 6.00
N GLU A 65 -21.30 12.40 5.23
CA GLU A 65 -21.00 13.80 5.03
C GLU A 65 -20.74 14.08 3.55
N THR A 66 -20.91 15.34 3.15
CA THR A 66 -20.51 15.80 1.82
C THR A 66 -19.00 15.76 1.67
N LEU A 67 -18.52 15.59 0.44
CA LEU A 67 -17.12 15.71 0.07
C LEU A 67 -16.65 17.16 0.21
N GLU A 68 -15.46 17.36 0.74
CA GLU A 68 -14.79 18.65 0.79
C GLU A 68 -14.08 18.97 -0.54
N TYR A 69 -13.65 17.93 -1.26
CA TYR A 69 -12.86 18.04 -2.48
C TYR A 69 -13.50 17.31 -3.67
N THR A 70 -13.09 17.70 -4.87
CA THR A 70 -13.52 17.02 -6.10
C THR A 70 -12.59 15.85 -6.39
N HIS A 71 -13.18 14.67 -6.56
CA HIS A 71 -12.49 13.44 -6.92
C HIS A 71 -12.87 13.03 -8.33
N LEU A 72 -11.88 12.95 -9.22
CA LEU A 72 -12.11 12.69 -10.63
C LEU A 72 -12.56 11.23 -10.86
N GLY A 73 -13.46 11.06 -11.82
CA GLY A 73 -13.90 9.76 -12.32
C GLY A 73 -13.80 9.71 -13.84
N VAL A 74 -12.68 10.17 -14.39
CA VAL A 74 -12.46 10.31 -15.84
C VAL A 74 -11.19 9.62 -16.32
N THR A 75 -11.16 9.34 -17.61
CA THR A 75 -9.99 8.86 -18.35
C THR A 75 -9.58 9.92 -19.35
N ALA A 76 -8.29 10.22 -19.44
CA ALA A 76 -7.75 11.20 -20.39
C ALA A 76 -6.99 10.49 -21.51
N GLU A 77 -7.30 10.81 -22.77
CA GLU A 77 -6.48 10.37 -23.90
C GLU A 77 -5.29 11.31 -24.10
N MET A 78 -4.10 10.74 -24.12
CA MET A 78 -2.86 11.45 -24.36
C MET A 78 -2.60 11.55 -25.87
N ALA A 79 -1.93 12.61 -26.31
CA ALA A 79 -1.56 12.82 -27.71
C ALA A 79 -0.71 11.67 -28.33
N THR A 80 -0.10 10.85 -27.47
CA THR A 80 0.67 9.66 -27.83
C THR A 80 -0.18 8.40 -28.04
N GLY A 81 -1.50 8.49 -27.92
CA GLY A 81 -2.44 7.37 -28.09
C GLY A 81 -2.64 6.49 -26.85
N TYR A 82 -2.04 6.86 -25.71
CA TYR A 82 -2.24 6.17 -24.43
C TYR A 82 -3.42 6.77 -23.66
N THR A 83 -4.16 5.92 -22.96
CA THR A 83 -5.22 6.34 -22.04
C THR A 83 -4.67 6.40 -20.62
N LEU A 84 -4.82 7.55 -19.97
CA LEU A 84 -4.48 7.78 -18.58
C LEU A 84 -5.74 7.66 -17.73
N GLU A 85 -5.74 6.70 -16.81
CA GLU A 85 -6.76 6.57 -15.77
C GLU A 85 -6.54 7.66 -14.71
N MET A 86 -7.50 8.57 -14.57
CA MET A 86 -7.48 9.64 -13.56
C MET A 86 -8.61 9.47 -12.54
N ARG A 87 -9.14 8.26 -12.41
CA ARG A 87 -10.26 7.94 -11.51
C ARG A 87 -9.74 7.76 -10.09
N ALA A 88 -10.37 8.41 -9.12
CA ALA A 88 -10.05 8.21 -7.71
C ALA A 88 -10.31 6.76 -7.30
N GLU A 89 -9.34 6.15 -6.62
CA GLU A 89 -9.53 4.89 -5.94
C GLU A 89 -10.38 5.06 -4.68
N VAL A 90 -11.30 4.13 -4.47
CA VAL A 90 -12.15 4.02 -3.29
C VAL A 90 -11.86 2.69 -2.61
N ALA A 91 -11.41 2.72 -1.36
CA ALA A 91 -11.00 1.54 -0.61
C ALA A 91 -11.72 1.46 0.74
N LEU A 92 -12.21 0.27 1.11
CA LEU A 92 -12.79 0.03 2.43
C LEU A 92 -11.68 -0.16 3.48
N LEU A 93 -11.61 0.76 4.45
CA LEU A 93 -10.61 0.78 5.53
C LEU A 93 -10.96 -0.13 6.71
N SER A 94 -12.21 -0.57 6.84
CA SER A 94 -12.67 -1.40 7.96
C SER A 94 -12.18 -2.87 7.91
N ARG A 95 -11.08 -3.15 7.22
CA ARG A 95 -10.54 -4.51 7.01
C ARG A 95 -9.08 -4.60 7.42
N ASN A 96 -8.61 -5.83 7.59
CA ASN A 96 -7.20 -6.09 7.81
C ASN A 96 -6.39 -5.80 6.53
N VAL A 97 -5.25 -5.13 6.66
CA VAL A 97 -4.32 -4.84 5.56
C VAL A 97 -3.16 -5.83 5.60
N ARG A 98 -2.90 -6.52 4.49
CA ARG A 98 -1.73 -7.39 4.33
C ARG A 98 -0.65 -6.69 3.53
N VAL A 99 0.50 -6.43 4.14
CA VAL A 99 1.70 -5.87 3.50
C VAL A 99 2.65 -7.02 3.21
N VAL A 100 2.99 -7.23 1.94
CA VAL A 100 3.79 -8.38 1.49
C VAL A 100 4.96 -7.87 0.64
N GLY A 101 6.18 -8.16 1.05
CA GLY A 101 7.37 -7.87 0.23
C GLY A 101 7.47 -8.74 -1.01
N SER A 102 8.33 -8.31 -1.95
CA SER A 102 8.74 -9.15 -3.07
C SER A 102 9.40 -10.41 -2.55
N ARG A 103 9.20 -11.53 -3.26
CA ARG A 103 9.83 -12.81 -2.97
C ARG A 103 10.34 -13.38 -4.28
N ASP A 104 11.65 -13.36 -4.46
CA ASP A 104 12.28 -14.01 -5.60
C ASP A 104 12.88 -15.35 -5.18
N VAL A 105 12.14 -16.42 -5.51
CA VAL A 105 12.51 -17.82 -5.21
C VAL A 105 13.85 -18.22 -5.80
N GLN A 106 14.39 -17.50 -6.80
CA GLN A 106 15.69 -17.81 -7.38
C GLN A 106 16.85 -17.42 -6.44
N TYR A 107 16.62 -16.45 -5.55
CA TYR A 107 17.61 -15.98 -4.59
C TYR A 107 17.51 -16.67 -3.23
N GLU A 108 16.36 -17.31 -2.94
CA GLU A 108 16.16 -18.17 -1.75
C GLU A 108 17.03 -19.41 -1.79
N LYS A 109 18.27 -19.26 -1.33
CA LYS A 109 19.25 -20.33 -1.24
C LYS A 109 19.73 -20.46 0.18
N GLU A 110 19.75 -21.69 0.68
CA GLU A 110 20.40 -22.03 1.93
C GLU A 110 21.91 -21.83 1.75
N ILE A 111 22.48 -20.93 2.54
CA ILE A 111 23.91 -20.66 2.50
C ILE A 111 24.61 -21.69 3.38
N GLU A 112 25.43 -22.55 2.76
CA GLU A 112 26.22 -23.54 3.50
C GLU A 112 27.19 -22.86 4.49
N ALA A 113 27.21 -23.35 5.72
CA ALA A 113 28.12 -22.86 6.76
C ALA A 113 29.60 -23.04 6.34
N CYS A 114 30.45 -22.11 6.75
CA CYS A 114 31.90 -22.28 6.61
C CYS A 114 32.36 -23.54 7.39
N PRO A 115 33.41 -24.24 6.91
CA PRO A 115 34.05 -25.31 7.68
C PRO A 115 34.54 -24.82 9.05
N ASP A 116 34.46 -25.69 10.05
CA ASP A 116 34.94 -25.38 11.41
C ASP A 116 36.41 -24.92 11.41
N GLY A 117 36.68 -23.77 12.02
CA GLY A 117 38.03 -23.19 12.10
C GLY A 117 38.49 -22.43 10.84
N PHE A 118 37.58 -22.07 9.94
CA PHE A 118 37.91 -21.26 8.76
C PHE A 118 38.41 -19.85 9.13
N ASP A 119 39.72 -19.61 8.96
CA ASP A 119 40.37 -18.30 9.04
C ASP A 119 41.16 -18.06 7.73
N PRO A 120 40.65 -17.21 6.81
CA PRO A 120 41.33 -16.95 5.55
C PRO A 120 42.63 -16.14 5.74
N GLY A 121 42.83 -15.48 6.88
CA GLY A 121 43.93 -14.53 7.05
C GLY A 121 43.75 -13.22 6.25
N GLU A 122 44.60 -12.23 6.52
CA GLU A 122 44.41 -10.83 6.07
C GLU A 122 44.50 -10.62 4.55
N PHE A 123 45.14 -11.55 3.82
CA PHE A 123 45.42 -11.42 2.38
C PHE A 123 44.83 -12.55 1.51
N ALA A 124 44.07 -13.51 2.07
CA ALA A 124 43.49 -14.57 1.25
C ALA A 124 42.07 -14.24 0.79
N THR A 125 41.73 -14.71 -0.40
CA THR A 125 40.38 -14.63 -0.96
C THR A 125 39.40 -15.42 -0.10
N GLN A 126 38.45 -14.74 0.51
CA GLN A 126 37.44 -15.35 1.36
C GLN A 126 36.42 -16.13 0.50
N THR A 127 36.47 -17.45 0.54
CA THR A 127 35.66 -18.35 -0.32
C THR A 127 34.28 -18.67 0.25
N CYS A 128 34.04 -18.49 1.55
CA CYS A 128 32.77 -18.80 2.22
C CYS A 128 32.19 -17.60 2.99
N PHE A 129 32.42 -16.35 2.53
CA PHE A 129 32.01 -15.13 3.25
C PHE A 129 30.57 -15.16 3.77
N GLN A 130 29.63 -15.64 2.95
CA GLN A 130 28.20 -15.70 3.26
C GLN A 130 27.88 -16.73 4.36
N GLY A 131 28.64 -17.82 4.50
CA GLY A 131 28.39 -18.90 5.47
C GLY A 131 29.07 -18.72 6.83
N ARG A 132 29.76 -17.60 7.05
CA ARG A 132 30.60 -17.36 8.26
C ARG A 132 29.78 -17.21 9.54
N PHE A 133 28.53 -16.76 9.44
CA PHE A 133 27.64 -16.52 10.59
C PHE A 133 26.64 -17.66 10.85
N GLY A 134 26.60 -18.68 9.98
CA GLY A 134 25.74 -19.85 10.09
C GLY A 134 24.26 -19.58 9.79
N ASP A 135 23.61 -20.54 9.14
CA ASP A 135 22.16 -20.60 8.84
C ASP A 135 21.55 -19.26 8.38
N GLU A 136 21.97 -18.83 7.20
CA GLU A 136 21.39 -17.69 6.50
C GLU A 136 20.69 -18.17 5.21
N ILE A 137 19.44 -17.75 5.04
CA ILE A 137 18.77 -17.85 3.74
C ILE A 137 19.21 -16.62 2.95
N GLY A 138 19.96 -16.85 1.86
CA GLY A 138 20.20 -15.81 0.87
C GLY A 138 18.84 -15.33 0.36
N ASN A 139 18.61 -14.02 0.35
CA ASN A 139 17.42 -13.43 -0.25
C ASN A 139 17.85 -12.11 -0.93
N ASP A 140 17.10 -11.65 -1.94
CA ASP A 140 17.24 -10.27 -2.37
C ASP A 140 16.87 -9.40 -1.16
N GLN A 141 17.78 -8.54 -0.75
CA GLN A 141 17.80 -7.97 0.61
C GLN A 141 16.70 -6.93 0.87
N PHE A 142 15.57 -7.00 0.15
CA PHE A 142 14.53 -6.00 0.08
C PHE A 142 13.15 -6.66 0.14
N GLY A 143 12.53 -6.59 1.32
CA GLY A 143 11.09 -6.82 1.43
C GLY A 143 10.29 -5.55 1.48
N ALA A 144 9.05 -5.67 1.95
CA ALA A 144 8.24 -4.52 2.25
C ALA A 144 8.91 -3.64 3.32
N GLN A 145 8.89 -2.34 3.11
CA GLN A 145 9.38 -1.36 4.08
C GLN A 145 8.27 -0.37 4.42
N ILE A 146 8.04 -0.16 5.71
CA ILE A 146 7.11 0.85 6.21
C ILE A 146 7.94 2.01 6.75
N MET A 147 7.87 3.16 6.10
CA MET A 147 8.58 4.37 6.52
C MET A 147 7.64 5.31 7.27
N LEU A 148 8.03 5.71 8.47
CA LEU A 148 7.28 6.61 9.34
C LEU A 148 8.09 7.89 9.54
N HIS A 149 7.60 9.01 9.01
CA HIS A 149 8.29 10.29 9.09
C HIS A 149 7.64 11.22 10.11
N ALA A 150 8.46 11.93 10.88
CA ALA A 150 7.98 13.02 11.73
C ALA A 150 7.66 14.26 10.86
N PRO A 151 6.60 15.01 11.16
CA PRO A 151 6.29 16.24 10.44
C PRO A 151 7.33 17.34 10.66
N ARG A 152 8.10 17.26 11.76
CA ARG A 152 9.14 18.23 12.13
C ARG A 152 10.40 17.51 12.59
N LYS A 153 11.55 18.01 12.12
CA LYS A 153 12.87 17.44 12.39
C LYS A 153 13.24 17.63 13.86
N ASN A 154 13.87 16.63 14.48
CA ASN A 154 14.42 16.66 15.84
C ASN A 154 13.42 16.85 16.99
N GLU A 155 12.12 16.75 16.74
CA GLU A 155 11.10 16.93 17.78
C GLU A 155 10.55 15.61 18.35
N ASN A 156 11.11 14.44 17.97
CA ASN A 156 10.64 13.11 18.40
C ASN A 156 9.11 12.91 18.23
N LEU A 157 8.56 13.46 17.15
CA LEU A 157 7.11 13.43 16.85
C LEU A 157 6.69 12.24 15.98
N ALA A 158 7.61 11.38 15.56
CA ALA A 158 7.28 10.16 14.82
C ALA A 158 6.57 9.18 15.76
N ARG A 159 5.24 9.25 15.80
CA ARG A 159 4.38 8.32 16.51
C ARG A 159 3.43 7.68 15.52
N ALA A 160 3.40 6.35 15.48
CA ALA A 160 2.46 5.60 14.67
C ALA A 160 1.83 4.48 15.50
N LYS A 161 0.56 4.21 15.23
CA LYS A 161 -0.14 3.02 15.73
C LYS A 161 -0.62 2.25 14.52
N LEU A 162 -0.06 1.07 14.32
CA LEU A 162 -0.53 0.12 13.33
C LEU A 162 -1.48 -0.86 14.00
N SER A 163 -2.63 -1.13 13.39
CA SER A 163 -3.64 -2.05 13.92
C SER A 163 -4.32 -2.73 12.74
N TYR A 164 -4.75 -3.98 12.92
CA TYR A 164 -5.36 -4.77 11.85
C TYR A 164 -4.42 -4.93 10.63
N ILE A 165 -3.12 -5.10 10.86
CA ILE A 165 -2.14 -5.34 9.80
C ILE A 165 -1.47 -6.71 9.94
N GLU A 166 -1.23 -7.36 8.82
CA GLU A 166 -0.37 -8.53 8.70
C GLU A 166 0.80 -8.18 7.79
N VAL A 167 2.03 -8.38 8.26
CA VAL A 167 3.24 -8.02 7.52
C VAL A 167 4.03 -9.28 7.22
N ASN A 168 4.28 -9.55 5.94
CA ASN A 168 5.08 -10.68 5.48
C ASN A 168 6.26 -10.17 4.64
N TYR A 169 7.40 -10.83 4.76
CA TYR A 169 8.61 -10.50 3.99
C TYR A 169 8.94 -8.99 4.08
N ALA A 170 9.21 -8.45 5.28
CA ALA A 170 9.41 -7.00 5.51
C ALA A 170 10.62 -6.64 6.40
N GLY A 171 11.53 -5.74 5.95
CA GLY A 171 12.86 -5.48 6.52
C GLY A 171 14.07 -5.85 5.61
N GLN A 172 15.25 -6.08 6.19
CA GLN A 172 16.41 -6.66 5.48
C GLN A 172 16.64 -8.08 6.01
N ALA A 173 16.84 -9.04 5.10
CA ALA A 173 17.01 -10.46 5.38
C ALA A 173 15.86 -11.07 6.22
N PHE A 174 14.80 -11.54 5.56
CA PHE A 174 13.77 -12.34 6.24
C PHE A 174 14.30 -13.73 6.51
N ARG A 175 14.32 -14.10 7.79
CA ARG A 175 14.38 -15.50 8.23
C ARG A 175 12.97 -16.08 8.30
#